data_AF-A0A3N5QY15-F1
#
_entry.id   AF-A0A3N5QY15-F1
#
_cell.length_a   1.000
_cell.length_b   1.000
_cell.length_c   1.000
_cell.angle_alpha   90.00
_cell.angle_beta   90.00
_cell.angle_gamma   90.00
#
_symmetry.space_group_name_H-M   'P 1'
#
loop_
_entity.id
_entity.type
_entity.pdbx_description
1 polymer ?
#
loop_
_entity_poly.entity_id
_entity_poly.type
_entity_poly.pdbx_seq_one_letter_code
_entity_poly.pdbx_strand_id
1 'polypeptide(L)'
;MLGNQVEPCYVLHGRISKKQRADILENLKGLKESTAFVLLATGSLIGEGFDHPPLDTLVPAMPISWKGTLQQYAGRLYRKHAGKQDVHIYDYVEHKHPQLKRMWNKRLRGYQNMGYEVKMV
;
A
#
# COMPACT_ATOMS: atom_id res chain seq x y z
N MET A 1 8.21 3.99 16.89
CA MET A 1 7.63 4.12 15.53
C MET A 1 7.97 2.86 14.77
N LEU A 2 7.07 2.34 13.92
CA LEU A 2 7.29 1.08 13.16
C LEU A 2 8.60 1.10 12.35
N GLY A 3 9.00 2.28 11.84
CA GLY A 3 10.28 2.44 11.14
C GLY A 3 11.55 2.23 11.98
N ASN A 4 11.42 2.11 13.31
CA ASN A 4 12.55 1.76 14.20
C ASN A 4 12.52 0.27 14.62
N GLN A 5 11.54 -0.48 14.13
CA GLN A 5 11.30 -1.88 14.51
C GLN A 5 11.47 -2.85 13.34
N VAL A 6 11.51 -2.33 12.10
CA VAL A 6 11.66 -3.10 10.87
C VAL A 6 12.66 -2.38 9.98
N GLU A 7 13.68 -3.10 9.52
CA GLU A 7 14.69 -2.58 8.60
C GLU A 7 14.83 -3.52 7.39
N PRO A 8 14.84 -2.99 6.15
CA PRO A 8 14.69 -1.58 5.78
C PRO A 8 13.23 -1.08 5.80
N CYS A 9 13.01 0.11 6.37
CA CYS A 9 11.72 0.82 6.35
C CYS A 9 11.87 2.24 5.81
N TYR A 10 11.07 2.59 4.82
CA TYR A 10 11.03 3.90 4.18
C TYR A 10 9.74 4.63 4.54
N VAL A 11 9.82 5.93 4.83
CA VAL A 11 8.65 6.72 5.25
C VAL A 11 8.44 7.91 4.32
N LEU A 12 7.31 7.94 3.61
CA LEU A 12 6.91 9.01 2.70
C LEU A 12 5.67 9.75 3.23
N HIS A 13 5.83 10.98 3.71
CA HIS A 13 4.71 11.83 4.11
C HIS A 13 4.93 13.29 3.70
N GLY A 14 3.87 14.10 3.63
CA GLY A 14 3.92 15.48 3.14
C GLY A 14 4.71 16.49 3.99
N ARG A 15 5.36 16.06 5.08
CA ARG A 15 6.19 16.93 5.94
C ARG A 15 7.69 16.77 5.70
N ILE A 16 8.11 15.85 4.83
CA ILE A 16 9.52 15.71 4.46
C ILE A 16 9.89 16.70 3.36
N SER A 17 11.13 17.16 3.35
CA SER A 17 11.64 18.03 2.29
C SER A 17 11.70 17.32 0.93
N LYS A 18 11.73 18.11 -0.15
CA LYS A 18 11.91 17.58 -1.51
C LYS A 18 13.20 16.75 -1.64
N LYS A 19 14.28 17.18 -0.97
CA LYS A 19 15.56 16.46 -0.94
C LYS A 19 15.40 15.09 -0.26
N GLN A 20 14.89 15.06 0.96
CA GLN A 20 14.65 13.79 1.68
C GLN A 20 13.74 12.84 0.91
N ARG A 21 12.70 13.36 0.24
CA ARG A 21 11.84 12.55 -0.63
C ARG A 21 12.63 11.94 -1.80
N ALA A 22 13.49 12.73 -2.45
CA ALA A 22 14.32 12.23 -3.54
C ALA A 22 15.28 11.15 -3.06
N ASP A 23 15.96 11.38 -1.93
CA ASP A 23 16.91 10.44 -1.32
C ASP A 23 16.22 9.09 -1.00
N ILE A 24 15.00 9.13 -0.44
CA ILE A 24 14.22 7.92 -0.14
C ILE A 24 13.86 7.16 -1.43
N LEU A 25 13.44 7.87 -2.48
CA LEU A 25 13.07 7.24 -3.75
C LEU A 25 14.29 6.65 -4.47
N GLU A 26 15.45 7.29 -4.35
CA GLU A 26 16.72 6.77 -4.86
C GLU A 26 17.14 5.51 -4.11
N ASN A 27 17.08 5.52 -2.78
CA ASN A 27 17.37 4.34 -1.95
C ASN A 27 16.44 3.17 -2.27
N LEU A 28 15.13 3.42 -2.45
CA LEU A 28 14.18 2.40 -2.88
C LEU A 28 14.56 1.79 -4.24
N LYS A 29 14.97 2.61 -5.21
CA LYS A 29 15.41 2.14 -6.53
C LYS A 29 16.71 1.35 -6.49
N GLY A 30 17.58 1.65 -5.53
CA GLY A 30 18.87 0.97 -5.33
C GLY A 30 18.79 -0.34 -4.55
N LEU A 31 17.60 -0.74 -4.07
CA LEU A 31 17.41 -2.02 -3.40
C LEU A 31 17.75 -3.18 -4.35
N LYS A 32 18.40 -4.21 -3.82
CA LYS A 32 18.52 -5.49 -4.51
C LYS A 32 17.12 -6.09 -4.71
N GLU A 33 16.89 -6.76 -5.82
CA GLU A 33 15.56 -7.28 -6.19
C GLU A 33 14.92 -8.19 -5.13
N SER A 34 15.74 -8.90 -4.35
CA SER A 34 15.29 -9.83 -3.29
C SER A 34 15.18 -9.19 -1.90
N THR A 35 15.49 -7.90 -1.75
CA THR A 35 15.43 -7.24 -0.44
C THR A 35 13.98 -6.97 -0.05
N ALA A 36 13.51 -7.64 0.99
CA ALA A 36 12.24 -7.29 1.64
C ALA A 36 12.35 -5.91 2.30
N PHE A 37 11.30 -5.09 2.20
CA PHE A 37 11.27 -3.75 2.78
C PHE A 37 9.85 -3.35 3.17
N VAL A 38 9.73 -2.34 4.01
CA VAL A 38 8.45 -1.68 4.33
C VAL A 38 8.45 -0.27 3.77
N LEU A 39 7.35 0.11 3.13
CA LEU A 39 7.06 1.49 2.74
C LEU A 39 5.84 2.00 3.51
N LEU A 40 6.05 2.93 4.43
CA LEU A 40 5.00 3.65 5.13
C LEU A 40 4.74 4.96 4.43
N ALA A 41 3.53 5.14 3.90
CA ALA A 41 3.26 6.33 3.11
C ALA A 41 1.85 6.87 3.27
N THR A 42 1.72 8.19 3.18
CA THR A 42 0.41 8.84 3.12
C THR A 42 -0.20 8.68 1.74
N GLY A 43 -1.53 8.55 1.69
CA GLY A 43 -2.27 8.32 0.45
C GLY A 43 -2.00 9.34 -0.66
N SER A 44 -1.75 10.61 -0.32
CA SER A 44 -1.40 11.68 -1.25
C SER A 44 -0.10 11.45 -2.01
N LEU A 45 0.84 10.68 -1.44
CA LEU A 45 2.15 10.43 -2.04
C LEU A 45 2.20 9.12 -2.83
N ILE A 46 1.31 8.17 -2.56
CA ILE A 46 1.23 6.89 -3.29
C ILE A 46 0.13 6.92 -4.38
N GLY A 47 -0.87 7.79 -4.25
CA GLY A 47 -2.00 7.86 -5.18
C GLY A 47 -1.57 8.19 -6.61
N GLU A 48 -0.78 9.23 -6.81
CA GLU A 48 -0.40 9.73 -8.13
C GLU A 48 1.12 9.83 -8.31
N GLY A 49 1.62 9.47 -9.49
CA GLY A 49 3.03 9.61 -9.86
C GLY A 49 4.04 8.70 -9.16
N PHE A 50 3.64 7.93 -8.14
CA PHE A 50 4.53 6.96 -7.48
C PHE A 50 4.65 5.66 -8.28
N ASP A 51 5.86 5.25 -8.61
CA ASP A 51 6.11 3.98 -9.31
C ASP A 51 7.28 3.25 -8.66
N HIS A 52 6.97 2.08 -8.10
CA HIS A 52 7.97 1.17 -7.54
C HIS A 52 7.45 -0.26 -7.73
N PRO A 53 7.77 -0.89 -8.88
CA PRO A 53 7.24 -2.20 -9.25
C PRO A 53 7.43 -3.34 -8.24
N PRO A 54 8.46 -3.38 -7.37
CA PRO A 54 8.63 -4.47 -6.40
C PRO A 54 7.50 -4.63 -5.38
N LEU A 55 6.65 -3.62 -5.14
CA LEU A 55 5.57 -3.71 -4.14
C LEU A 55 4.57 -4.83 -4.45
N ASP A 56 4.38 -5.76 -3.53
CA ASP A 56 3.46 -6.89 -3.65
C ASP A 56 2.31 -6.86 -2.61
N THR A 57 2.47 -6.12 -1.52
CA THR A 57 1.55 -6.14 -0.39
C THR A 57 1.07 -4.74 -0.01
N LEU A 58 -0.24 -4.60 0.20
CA LEU A 58 -0.87 -3.38 0.73
C LEU A 58 -1.54 -3.66 2.07
N VAL A 59 -1.28 -2.79 3.03
CA VAL A 59 -1.96 -2.79 4.34
C VAL A 59 -2.63 -1.43 4.53
N PRO A 60 -3.95 -1.29 4.30
CA PRO A 60 -4.66 -0.06 4.56
C PRO A 60 -4.68 0.25 6.06
N ALA A 61 -3.85 1.20 6.49
CA ALA A 61 -3.76 1.63 7.89
C ALA A 61 -4.80 2.71 8.28
N MET A 62 -5.69 3.07 7.36
CA MET A 62 -6.72 4.10 7.57
C MET A 62 -8.03 3.68 6.90
N PRO A 63 -9.18 4.15 7.40
CA PRO A 63 -10.46 3.82 6.79
C PRO A 63 -10.60 4.54 5.45
N ILE A 64 -10.35 3.82 4.35
CA ILE A 64 -10.61 4.27 2.98
C ILE A 64 -11.88 3.60 2.45
N SER A 65 -12.64 4.30 1.60
CA SER A 65 -13.82 3.70 0.95
C SER A 65 -14.14 4.25 -0.44
N TRP A 66 -13.32 5.18 -0.95
CA TRP A 66 -13.48 5.68 -2.31
C TRP A 66 -12.87 4.70 -3.29
N LYS A 67 -13.68 4.26 -4.28
CA LYS A 67 -13.33 3.20 -5.22
C LYS A 67 -12.04 3.50 -5.99
N GLY A 68 -11.90 4.72 -6.50
CA GLY A 68 -10.74 5.09 -7.31
C GLY A 68 -9.42 5.08 -6.53
N THR A 69 -9.43 5.46 -5.25
CA THR A 69 -8.23 5.44 -4.39
C THR A 69 -7.80 4.00 -4.15
N LEU A 70 -8.77 3.11 -3.87
CA LEU A 70 -8.49 1.69 -3.65
C LEU A 70 -7.90 1.05 -4.91
N GLN A 71 -8.48 1.36 -6.07
CA GLN A 71 -7.98 0.88 -7.37
C GLN A 71 -6.60 1.45 -7.70
N GLN A 72 -6.33 2.72 -7.39
CA GLN A 72 -5.00 3.31 -7.57
C GLN A 72 -3.96 2.58 -6.71
N TYR A 73 -4.24 2.33 -5.43
CA TYR A 73 -3.30 1.67 -4.52
C TYR A 73 -3.07 0.21 -4.93
N ALA A 74 -4.13 -0.57 -5.14
CA ALA A 74 -4.02 -1.94 -5.63
C ALA A 74 -3.33 -2.01 -7.01
N GLY A 75 -3.59 -1.03 -7.88
CA GLY A 75 -2.94 -0.88 -9.19
C GLY A 75 -1.42 -0.74 -9.13
N ARG A 76 -0.87 -0.22 -8.02
CA ARG A 76 0.59 -0.19 -7.80
C ARG A 76 1.16 -1.60 -7.55
N LEU A 77 0.39 -2.47 -6.91
CA LEU A 77 0.80 -3.86 -6.67
C LEU A 77 0.84 -4.68 -7.96
N TYR A 78 -0.03 -4.41 -8.93
CA TYR A 78 -0.09 -5.16 -10.19
C TYR A 78 1.02 -4.84 -11.20
N ARG A 79 1.96 -3.93 -10.88
CA ARG A 79 3.11 -3.65 -11.74
C ARG A 79 4.00 -4.89 -11.84
N LYS A 80 4.33 -5.31 -13.07
CA LYS A 80 5.16 -6.49 -13.32
C LYS A 80 6.57 -6.31 -12.72
N HIS A 81 7.06 -7.32 -12.04
CA HIS A 81 8.41 -7.38 -11.48
C HIS A 81 8.84 -8.86 -11.41
N ALA A 82 10.11 -9.18 -11.72
CA ALA A 82 10.57 -10.56 -11.91
C ALA A 82 10.38 -11.44 -10.67
N GLY A 83 10.54 -10.89 -9.46
CA GLY A 83 10.37 -11.61 -8.20
C GLY A 83 8.93 -11.71 -7.68
N LYS A 84 7.95 -11.11 -8.35
CA LYS A 84 6.58 -11.00 -7.82
C LYS A 84 5.73 -12.18 -8.27
N GLN A 85 5.31 -12.99 -7.32
CA GLN A 85 4.46 -14.16 -7.56
C GLN A 85 2.98 -13.83 -7.31
N ASP A 86 2.70 -13.25 -6.14
CA ASP A 86 1.36 -12.93 -5.69
C ASP A 86 1.25 -11.47 -5.25
N VAL A 87 0.01 -10.97 -5.18
CA VAL A 87 -0.30 -9.66 -4.58
C VAL A 87 -1.30 -9.82 -3.46
N HIS A 88 -1.01 -9.18 -2.32
CA HIS A 88 -1.81 -9.34 -1.11
C HIS A 88 -2.34 -8.00 -0.61
N ILE A 89 -3.57 -8.01 -0.09
CA ILE A 89 -4.13 -6.89 0.65
C ILE A 89 -4.59 -7.42 2.01
N TYR A 90 -3.97 -6.93 3.08
CA TYR A 90 -4.40 -7.19 4.45
C TYR A 90 -5.23 -6.02 4.96
N ASP A 91 -6.54 -6.20 5.04
CA ASP A 91 -7.50 -5.15 5.41
C ASP A 91 -8.07 -5.40 6.81
N TYR A 92 -8.00 -4.38 7.66
CA TYR A 92 -8.57 -4.42 9.01
C TYR A 92 -10.05 -4.02 8.97
N VAL A 93 -10.90 -4.88 9.54
CA VAL A 93 -12.35 -4.70 9.53
C VAL A 93 -12.89 -4.51 10.94
N GLU A 94 -13.59 -3.39 11.15
CA GLU A 94 -14.32 -3.12 12.39
C GLU A 94 -15.84 -3.27 12.14
N HIS A 95 -16.42 -4.33 12.70
CA HIS A 95 -17.82 -4.68 12.50
C HIS A 95 -18.79 -4.01 13.46
N LYS A 96 -18.33 -3.62 14.66
CA LYS A 96 -19.16 -3.03 15.71
C LYS A 96 -19.46 -1.55 15.43
N HIS A 97 -18.62 -0.88 14.65
CA HIS A 97 -18.86 0.51 14.26
C HIS A 97 -19.60 0.60 12.92
N PRO A 98 -20.88 1.07 12.88
CA PRO A 98 -21.71 1.01 11.67
C PRO A 98 -21.10 1.72 10.46
N GLN A 99 -20.40 2.84 10.67
CA GLN A 99 -19.75 3.56 9.59
C GLN A 99 -18.58 2.78 9.00
N LEU A 100 -17.74 2.16 9.84
CA LEU A 100 -16.56 1.39 9.38
C LEU A 100 -16.99 0.11 8.67
N LYS A 101 -18.07 -0.54 9.15
CA LYS A 101 -18.71 -1.66 8.45
C LYS A 101 -19.19 -1.29 7.05
N ARG A 102 -19.84 -0.12 6.89
CA ARG A 102 -20.26 0.36 5.55
C ARG A 102 -19.07 0.64 4.64
N MET A 103 -17.97 1.19 5.18
CA MET A 103 -16.74 1.43 4.43
C MET A 103 -16.07 0.13 3.99
N TRP A 104 -15.99 -0.85 4.88
CA TRP A 104 -15.53 -2.21 4.56
C TRP A 104 -16.37 -2.82 3.43
N ASN A 105 -17.69 -2.78 3.51
CA ASN A 105 -18.55 -3.33 2.45
C ASN A 105 -18.28 -2.70 1.07
N LYS A 106 -17.89 -1.41 1.03
CA LYS A 106 -17.46 -0.75 -0.21
C LYS A 106 -16.10 -1.27 -0.68
N ARG A 107 -15.13 -1.45 0.23
CA ARG A 107 -13.81 -2.03 -0.08
C ARG A 107 -13.93 -3.46 -0.57
N LEU A 108 -14.73 -4.30 0.08
CA LEU A 108 -15.01 -5.69 -0.30
C LEU A 108 -15.46 -5.80 -1.76
N ARG A 109 -16.47 -5.00 -2.16
CA ARG A 109 -16.91 -4.92 -3.55
C ARG A 109 -15.81 -4.41 -4.48
N GLY A 110 -14.99 -3.48 -4.01
CA GLY A 110 -13.81 -2.99 -4.72
C GLY A 110 -12.81 -4.11 -5.02
N TYR A 111 -12.44 -4.90 -4.03
CA TYR A 111 -11.53 -6.05 -4.18
C TYR A 111 -12.08 -7.09 -5.14
N GLN A 112 -13.34 -7.48 -4.98
CA GLN A 112 -14.01 -8.44 -5.88
C GLN A 112 -14.02 -7.95 -7.33
N ASN A 113 -14.33 -6.67 -7.58
CA ASN A 113 -14.30 -6.08 -8.91
C ASN A 113 -12.89 -6.02 -9.52
N MET A 114 -11.85 -6.04 -8.70
CA MET A 114 -10.45 -6.09 -9.13
C MET A 114 -9.95 -7.54 -9.33
N GLY A 115 -10.77 -8.54 -9.04
CA GLY A 115 -10.41 -9.96 -9.18
C GLY A 115 -9.67 -10.56 -7.98
N TYR A 116 -9.64 -9.88 -6.82
CA TYR A 116 -9.09 -10.48 -5.61
C TYR A 116 -10.00 -11.57 -5.07
N GLU A 117 -9.40 -12.70 -4.70
CA GLU A 117 -10.03 -13.68 -3.81
C GLU A 117 -9.99 -13.15 -2.38
N VAL A 118 -11.14 -13.16 -1.69
CA VAL A 118 -11.24 -12.63 -0.31
C VAL A 118 -11.39 -13.78 0.66
N LYS A 119 -10.42 -13.90 1.58
CA LYS A 119 -10.43 -14.87 2.67
C LYS A 119 -10.54 -14.13 4.00
N MET A 120 -11.49 -14.53 4.83
CA MET A 120 -11.57 -14.07 6.21
C MET A 120 -10.63 -14.96 7.02
N VAL A 121 -9.57 -14.39 7.56
CA VAL A 121 -8.55 -15.06 8.39
C VAL A 121 -8.70 -14.61 9.83
#